data_AF-A0A4R4JC33-F1
#
_entry.id   AF-A0A4R4JC33-F1
#
_cell.length_a   1.000
_cell.length_b   1.000
_cell.length_c   1.000
_cell.angle_alpha   90.00
_cell.angle_beta   90.00
_cell.angle_gamma   90.00
#
_symmetry.space_group_name_H-M   'P 1'
#
loop_
_entity.id
_entity.type
_entity.pdbx_description
1 polymer ?
#
loop_
_entity_poly.entity_id
_entity_poly.type
_entity_poly.pdbx_seq_one_letter_code
_entity_poly.pdbx_strand_id
1 'polypeptide(L)'
;MLNIRNKPCHITPQLTLMWDKSNEPWGARDHQSRFIYTNDAFYQLLNLPEDFDIIELSMGELPSPIAEYTEELHRQDQKAIQTMQSVTSLETHKFSEHQVKQTYICDKFPLSEDVVNHIQSIYQKFNLSPQIELSDFCKKNNCHLYISERFLTIGSREL
;
A
#
# COMPACT_ATOMS: atom_id res chain seq x y z
N MET A 1 -0.12 14.41 11.07
CA MET A 1 1.17 14.32 11.81
C MET A 1 1.76 12.94 11.52
N LEU A 2 3.03 12.84 11.10
CA LEU A 2 3.67 11.56 10.80
C LEU A 2 3.91 10.79 12.10
N ASN A 3 3.04 9.83 12.41
CA ASN A 3 3.13 9.01 13.62
C ASN A 3 3.95 7.73 13.33
N ILE A 4 5.23 7.91 12.96
CA ILE A 4 6.16 6.79 12.78
C ILE A 4 6.83 6.53 14.14
N ARG A 5 6.41 5.48 14.86
CA ARG A 5 7.12 5.04 16.08
C ARG A 5 8.34 4.19 15.72
N ASN A 6 9.44 4.44 16.45
CA ASN A 6 10.77 3.85 16.32
C ASN A 6 10.83 2.32 16.61
N LYS A 7 10.22 1.49 15.76
CA LYS A 7 10.79 0.17 15.42
C LYS A 7 11.60 0.33 14.12
N PRO A 8 12.58 -0.53 13.81
CA PRO A 8 13.19 -0.57 12.49
C PRO A 8 12.14 -1.04 11.47
N CYS A 9 11.27 -0.12 11.11
CA CYS A 9 10.30 -0.28 10.05
C CYS A 9 11.03 0.21 8.79
N HIS A 10 11.27 -0.68 7.83
CA HIS A 10 11.96 -0.37 6.57
C HIS A 10 11.16 0.56 5.63
N ILE A 11 10.12 1.24 6.14
CA ILE A 11 9.41 2.25 5.37
C ILE A 11 10.25 3.53 5.38
N THR A 12 10.66 3.94 4.19
CA THR A 12 11.47 5.14 4.01
C THR A 12 10.60 6.39 3.92
N PRO A 13 11.13 7.58 4.21
CA PRO A 13 10.39 8.83 4.02
C PRO A 13 9.87 9.04 2.58
N GLN A 14 10.58 8.50 1.57
CA GLN A 14 10.15 8.55 0.18
C GLN A 14 8.87 7.74 -0.05
N LEU A 15 8.74 6.58 0.62
CA LEU A 15 7.56 5.75 0.54
C LEU A 15 6.37 6.39 1.25
N THR A 16 6.57 6.87 2.48
CA THR A 16 5.48 7.54 3.22
C THR A 16 4.97 8.76 2.49
N LEU A 17 5.85 9.57 1.91
CA LEU A 17 5.40 10.74 1.16
C LEU A 17 4.57 10.34 -0.07
N MET A 18 5.02 9.33 -0.83
CA MET A 18 4.30 8.86 -2.00
C MET A 18 2.88 8.40 -1.63
N TRP A 19 2.74 7.69 -0.51
CA TRP A 19 1.44 7.22 -0.02
C TRP A 19 0.58 8.34 0.58
N ASP A 20 1.18 9.29 1.30
CA ASP A 20 0.50 10.45 1.90
C ASP A 20 -0.13 11.35 0.83
N LYS A 21 0.50 11.45 -0.34
CA LYS A 21 0.01 12.25 -1.47
C LYS A 21 -0.99 11.53 -2.36
N SER A 22 -1.08 10.21 -2.24
CA SER A 22 -2.01 9.43 -3.04
C SER A 22 -3.45 9.63 -2.56
N ASN A 23 -4.37 9.78 -3.51
CA ASN A 23 -5.81 9.74 -3.21
C ASN A 23 -6.33 8.31 -3.02
N GLU A 24 -5.51 7.30 -3.28
CA GLU A 24 -5.85 5.89 -3.06
C GLU A 24 -5.57 5.51 -1.60
N PRO A 25 -6.35 4.59 -1.00
CA PRO A 25 -6.14 4.14 0.36
C PRO A 25 -4.90 3.24 0.45
N TRP A 26 -3.89 3.66 1.22
CA TRP A 26 -2.68 2.90 1.49
C TRP A 26 -2.57 2.53 2.96
N GLY A 27 -2.20 1.27 3.21
CA GLY A 27 -1.84 0.79 4.53
C GLY A 27 -0.66 -0.16 4.44
N ALA A 28 0.29 -0.02 5.37
CA ALA A 28 1.39 -0.96 5.54
C ALA A 28 1.24 -1.67 6.88
N ARG A 29 1.55 -2.96 6.88
CA ARG A 29 1.48 -3.82 8.07
C ARG A 29 2.79 -4.56 8.28
N ASP A 30 3.09 -4.88 9.53
CA ASP A 30 4.21 -5.75 9.87
C ASP A 30 3.90 -7.23 9.56
N HIS A 31 4.87 -8.11 9.76
CA HIS A 31 4.73 -9.55 9.57
C HIS A 31 3.68 -10.24 10.48
N GLN A 32 3.16 -9.56 11.52
CA GLN A 32 2.02 -10.00 12.32
C GLN A 32 0.69 -9.40 11.84
N SER A 33 0.65 -8.76 10.66
CA SER A 33 -0.52 -8.05 10.15
C SER A 33 -1.00 -6.91 11.06
N ARG A 34 -0.10 -6.25 11.80
CA ARG A 34 -0.41 -5.02 12.55
C ARG A 34 -0.01 -3.78 11.78
N PHE A 35 -0.81 -2.72 11.81
CA PHE A 35 -0.53 -1.49 11.07
C PHE A 35 0.74 -0.79 11.57
N ILE A 36 1.56 -0.37 10.62
CA ILE A 36 2.77 0.43 10.87
C ILE A 36 2.72 1.78 10.12
N TYR A 37 1.80 1.91 9.17
CA TYR A 37 1.52 3.13 8.45
C TYR A 37 0.14 3.05 7.77
N THR A 38 -0.55 4.18 7.66
CA THR A 38 -1.74 4.38 6.82
C THR A 38 -1.82 5.83 6.37
N ASN A 39 -2.39 6.11 5.20
CA ASN A 39 -2.66 7.47 4.75
C ASN A 39 -4.11 7.91 5.08
N ASP A 40 -4.41 9.19 4.85
CA ASP A 40 -5.73 9.78 5.13
C ASP A 40 -6.86 9.11 4.33
N ALA A 41 -6.61 8.71 3.08
CA ALA A 41 -7.59 8.01 2.26
C ALA A 41 -7.99 6.65 2.87
N PHE A 42 -7.06 5.96 3.54
CA PHE A 42 -7.36 4.72 4.26
C PHE A 42 -8.23 4.96 5.50
N TYR A 43 -7.99 6.05 6.25
CA TYR A 43 -8.85 6.46 7.36
C TYR A 43 -10.27 6.75 6.88
N GLN A 44 -10.40 7.50 5.78
CA GLN A 44 -11.70 7.82 5.17
C GLN A 44 -12.43 6.57 4.69
N LEU A 45 -11.73 5.65 4.03
CA LEU A 45 -12.30 4.37 3.59
C LEU A 45 -12.93 3.60 4.75
N LEU A 46 -12.22 3.51 5.88
CA LEU A 46 -12.70 2.79 7.05
C LEU A 46 -13.64 3.61 7.93
N ASN A 47 -13.83 4.89 7.61
CA ASN A 47 -14.58 5.88 8.39
C ASN A 47 -14.16 5.85 9.88
N LEU A 48 -12.85 5.93 10.09
CA LEU A 48 -12.26 5.99 11.42
C LEU A 48 -12.27 7.44 11.95
N PRO A 49 -12.41 7.66 13.26
CA PRO A 49 -12.24 8.99 13.86
C PRO A 49 -10.87 9.59 13.51
N GLU A 50 -10.82 10.91 13.34
CA GLU A 50 -9.59 11.64 12.96
C GLU A 50 -8.46 11.48 14.01
N ASP A 51 -8.82 11.26 15.27
CA ASP A 51 -7.92 11.06 16.40
C ASP A 51 -7.69 9.58 16.76
N PHE A 52 -8.23 8.65 15.98
CA PHE A 52 -8.06 7.21 16.22
C PHE A 52 -6.63 6.77 15.91
N ASP A 53 -5.94 6.15 16.87
CA ASP A 53 -4.59 5.61 16.65
C ASP A 53 -4.67 4.18 16.11
N ILE A 54 -4.57 4.03 14.79
CA ILE A 54 -4.59 2.71 14.13
C ILE A 54 -3.29 1.92 14.29
N ILE A 55 -2.19 2.58 14.66
CA ILE A 55 -0.85 1.98 14.64
C ILE A 55 -0.74 0.86 15.69
N GLU A 56 -0.09 -0.24 15.31
CA GLU A 56 0.04 -1.49 16.07
C GLU A 56 -1.28 -2.26 16.29
N LEU A 57 -2.41 -1.83 15.69
CA LEU A 57 -3.64 -2.61 15.68
C LEU A 57 -3.68 -3.58 14.49
N SER A 58 -4.38 -4.68 14.64
CA SER A 58 -4.79 -5.57 13.56
C SER A 58 -6.14 -5.13 12.95
N MET A 59 -6.51 -5.68 11.79
CA MET A 59 -7.82 -5.40 11.18
C MET A 59 -8.99 -5.77 12.09
N GLY A 60 -8.86 -6.88 12.86
CA GLY A 60 -9.88 -7.35 13.79
C GLY A 60 -10.09 -6.47 15.03
N GLU A 61 -9.15 -5.58 15.33
CA GLU A 61 -9.24 -4.63 16.46
C GLU A 61 -9.85 -3.29 16.06
N LEU A 62 -10.14 -3.08 14.77
CA LEU A 62 -10.70 -1.82 14.31
C LEU A 62 -12.19 -1.71 14.63
N PRO A 63 -12.69 -0.51 14.96
CA PRO A 63 -14.11 -0.25 15.17
C PRO A 63 -14.87 -0.14 13.83
N SER A 64 -14.72 -1.13 12.94
CA SER A 64 -15.26 -1.14 11.58
C SER A 64 -15.77 -2.53 11.21
N PRO A 65 -16.83 -2.66 10.39
CA PRO A 65 -17.32 -3.96 9.92
C PRO A 65 -16.26 -4.80 9.20
N ILE A 66 -15.17 -4.18 8.72
CA ILE A 66 -14.06 -4.88 8.10
C ILE A 66 -13.37 -5.88 9.06
N ALA A 67 -13.50 -5.68 10.38
CA ALA A 67 -12.95 -6.56 11.40
C ALA A 67 -13.44 -8.02 11.27
N GLU A 68 -14.67 -8.22 10.76
CA GLU A 68 -15.23 -9.56 10.51
C GLU A 68 -14.41 -10.37 9.50
N TYR A 69 -13.62 -9.71 8.64
CA TYR A 69 -12.84 -10.34 7.57
C TYR A 69 -11.36 -10.50 7.92
N THR A 70 -10.96 -10.26 9.18
CA THR A 70 -9.55 -10.25 9.59
C THR A 70 -8.81 -11.55 9.27
N GLU A 71 -9.46 -12.71 9.38
CA GLU A 71 -8.84 -14.01 9.08
C GLU A 71 -8.47 -14.15 7.60
N GLU A 72 -9.39 -13.77 6.71
CA GLU A 72 -9.16 -13.82 5.26
C GLU A 72 -8.11 -12.79 4.83
N LEU A 73 -8.15 -11.58 5.39
CA LEU A 73 -7.15 -10.55 5.14
C LEU A 73 -5.75 -11.00 5.61
N HIS A 74 -5.67 -11.63 6.78
CA HIS A 74 -4.42 -12.20 7.28
C HIS A 74 -3.91 -13.33 6.38
N ARG A 75 -4.79 -14.23 5.92
CA ARG A 75 -4.43 -15.29 4.97
C ARG A 75 -3.83 -14.74 3.68
N GLN A 76 -4.39 -13.64 3.17
CA GLN A 76 -3.89 -12.98 1.96
C GLN A 76 -2.54 -12.28 2.20
N ASP A 77 -2.36 -11.61 3.34
CA ASP A 77 -1.08 -11.03 3.75
C ASP A 77 0.01 -12.11 3.84
N GLN A 78 -0.28 -13.23 4.52
CA GLN A 78 0.66 -14.35 4.65
C GLN A 78 1.00 -14.97 3.30
N LYS A 79 0.02 -15.10 2.40
CA LYS A 79 0.28 -15.58 1.04
C LYS A 79 1.27 -14.66 0.31
N ALA A 80 1.07 -13.33 0.35
CA ALA A 80 1.96 -12.37 -0.30
C ALA A 80 3.39 -12.41 0.27
N ILE A 81 3.51 -12.54 1.60
CA ILE A 81 4.81 -12.64 2.29
C ILE A 81 5.52 -13.95 1.93
N GLN A 82 4.81 -15.08 1.96
CA GLN A 82 5.41 -16.40 1.73
C GLN A 82 5.83 -16.60 0.27
N THR A 83 5.07 -16.08 -0.69
CA THR A 83 5.39 -16.22 -2.12
C THR A 83 6.33 -15.13 -2.63
N MET A 84 6.49 -14.03 -1.87
CA MET A 84 7.16 -12.81 -2.33
C MET A 84 6.57 -12.27 -3.65
N GLN A 85 5.25 -12.46 -3.83
CA GLN A 85 4.49 -11.99 -4.98
C GLN A 85 3.30 -11.15 -4.52
N SER A 86 2.85 -10.25 -5.40
CA SER A 86 1.63 -9.49 -5.16
C SER A 86 0.40 -10.41 -5.13
N VAL A 87 -0.50 -10.15 -4.20
CA VAL A 87 -1.81 -10.80 -4.14
C VAL A 87 -2.88 -9.74 -4.43
N THR A 88 -3.63 -9.93 -5.51
CA THR A 88 -4.77 -9.09 -5.88
C THR A 88 -6.06 -9.80 -5.51
N SER A 89 -6.95 -9.10 -4.79
CA SER A 89 -8.28 -9.57 -4.40
C SER A 89 -9.36 -8.58 -4.81
N LEU A 90 -10.53 -9.09 -5.19
CA LEU A 90 -11.74 -8.29 -5.32
C LEU A 90 -12.51 -8.38 -4.00
N GLU A 91 -12.61 -7.26 -3.29
CA GLU A 91 -13.11 -7.20 -1.93
C GLU A 91 -14.39 -6.37 -1.88
N THR A 92 -15.47 -6.92 -1.31
CA THR A 92 -16.77 -6.24 -1.24
C THR A 92 -17.23 -6.16 0.21
N HIS A 93 -17.11 -4.96 0.79
CA HIS A 93 -17.33 -4.72 2.21
C HIS A 93 -18.37 -3.63 2.44
N LYS A 94 -18.96 -3.62 3.64
CA LYS A 94 -19.72 -2.46 4.12
C LYS A 94 -18.76 -1.53 4.85
N PHE A 95 -18.66 -0.29 4.40
CA PHE A 95 -17.94 0.77 5.10
C PHE A 95 -18.96 1.62 5.86
N SER A 96 -18.65 2.02 7.09
CA SER A 96 -19.67 2.26 8.12
C SER A 96 -20.69 3.38 7.82
N GLU A 97 -20.36 4.37 7.00
CA GLU A 97 -21.25 5.51 6.71
C GLU A 97 -22.31 5.19 5.63
N HIS A 98 -21.97 4.30 4.69
CA HIS A 98 -22.84 3.94 3.58
C HIS A 98 -23.28 2.49 3.79
N GLN A 99 -24.54 2.24 4.14
CA GLN A 99 -25.08 0.86 4.23
C GLN A 99 -25.01 0.08 2.89
N VAL A 100 -24.46 0.71 1.85
CA VAL A 100 -24.17 0.15 0.54
C VAL A 100 -22.82 -0.55 0.58
N LYS A 101 -22.79 -1.79 0.09
CA LYS A 101 -21.53 -2.51 -0.11
C LYS A 101 -20.74 -1.84 -1.23
N GLN A 102 -19.46 -1.58 -0.99
CA GLN A 102 -18.56 -1.08 -2.01
C GLN A 102 -17.56 -2.18 -2.36
N THR A 103 -17.19 -2.24 -3.64
CA THR A 103 -16.27 -3.23 -4.17
C THR A 103 -14.97 -2.55 -4.56
N TYR A 104 -13.85 -3.10 -4.08
CA TYR A 104 -12.50 -2.61 -4.34
C TYR A 104 -11.63 -3.72 -4.91
N ILE A 105 -10.71 -3.34 -5.80
CA ILE A 105 -9.57 -4.19 -6.14
C ILE A 105 -8.48 -3.84 -5.14
N CYS A 106 -8.08 -4.82 -4.34
CA CYS A 106 -7.10 -4.66 -3.28
C CYS A 106 -5.82 -5.40 -3.66
N ASP A 107 -4.74 -4.65 -3.85
CA ASP A 107 -3.42 -5.21 -4.10
C ASP A 107 -2.59 -5.24 -2.81
N LYS A 108 -2.02 -6.41 -2.50
CA LYS A 108 -1.13 -6.63 -1.36
C LYS A 108 0.27 -6.93 -1.89
N PHE A 109 1.20 -6.02 -1.62
CA PHE A 109 2.60 -6.14 -2.04
C PHE A 109 3.50 -6.49 -0.85
N PRO A 110 4.37 -7.51 -0.95
CA PRO A 110 5.40 -7.73 0.06
C PRO A 110 6.43 -6.59 -0.01
N LEU A 111 6.51 -5.79 1.06
CA LEU A 111 7.48 -4.69 1.13
C LEU A 111 8.85 -5.22 1.57
N SER A 112 9.62 -5.75 0.62
CA SER A 112 10.97 -6.25 0.85
C SER A 112 12.01 -5.14 0.86
N GLU A 113 13.15 -5.41 1.50
CA GLU A 113 14.31 -4.51 1.47
C GLU A 113 14.78 -4.23 0.04
N ASP A 114 14.72 -5.21 -0.85
CA ASP A 114 15.06 -5.03 -2.27
C ASP A 114 14.15 -4.01 -2.97
N VAL A 115 12.83 -4.04 -2.70
CA VAL A 115 11.87 -3.08 -3.27
C VAL A 115 12.16 -1.67 -2.75
N VAL A 116 12.40 -1.55 -1.43
CA VAL A 116 12.76 -0.28 -0.79
C VAL A 116 14.04 0.29 -1.39
N ASN A 117 15.09 -0.53 -1.48
CA ASN A 117 16.38 -0.16 -2.06
C ASN A 117 16.25 0.21 -3.55
N HIS A 118 15.40 -0.51 -4.30
CA HIS A 118 15.16 -0.20 -5.69
C HIS A 118 14.52 1.18 -5.86
N ILE A 119 13.50 1.50 -5.08
CA ILE A 119 12.85 2.82 -5.09
C ILE A 119 13.87 3.91 -4.73
N GLN A 120 14.68 3.72 -3.68
CA GLN A 120 15.75 4.66 -3.32
C GLN A 120 16.75 4.87 -4.47
N SER A 121 17.14 3.81 -5.16
CA SER A 121 18.08 3.89 -6.29
C SER A 121 17.52 4.71 -7.46
N ILE A 122 16.20 4.69 -7.69
CA ILE A 122 15.53 5.51 -8.71
C ILE A 122 15.67 6.99 -8.33
N TYR A 123 15.33 7.36 -7.09
CA TYR A 123 15.47 8.74 -6.62
C TYR A 123 16.92 9.23 -6.74
N GLN A 124 17.89 8.41 -6.34
CA GLN A 124 19.31 8.76 -6.46
C GLN A 124 19.74 8.93 -7.92
N LYS A 125 19.40 7.97 -8.79
CA LYS A 125 19.80 7.98 -10.21
C LYS A 125 19.32 9.22 -10.96
N PHE A 126 18.12 9.69 -10.64
CA PHE A 126 17.53 10.88 -11.26
C PHE A 126 17.74 12.16 -10.44
N ASN A 127 18.51 12.09 -9.35
CA ASN A 127 18.75 13.20 -8.41
C ASN A 127 17.45 13.87 -7.96
N LEU A 128 16.45 13.05 -7.64
CA LEU A 128 15.13 13.51 -7.22
C LEU A 128 15.15 13.87 -5.74
N SER A 129 14.55 15.02 -5.43
CA SER A 129 14.27 15.37 -4.06
C SER A 129 13.18 14.46 -3.50
N PRO A 130 13.24 14.05 -2.22
CA PRO A 130 12.23 13.17 -1.62
C PRO A 130 10.81 13.70 -1.76
N GLN A 131 10.61 15.03 -1.83
CA GLN A 131 9.31 15.68 -2.02
C GLN A 131 8.68 15.54 -3.42
N ILE A 132 9.40 14.98 -4.39
CA ILE A 132 8.90 14.80 -5.76
C ILE A 132 8.23 13.43 -5.87
N GLU A 133 6.97 13.40 -6.31
CA GLU A 133 6.29 12.16 -6.62
C GLU A 133 6.89 11.50 -7.87
N LEU A 134 7.21 10.21 -7.78
CA LEU A 134 7.70 9.43 -8.91
C LEU A 134 6.69 9.41 -10.07
N SER A 135 5.39 9.37 -9.77
CA SER A 135 4.31 9.41 -10.77
C SER A 135 4.40 10.69 -11.62
N ASP A 136 4.50 11.85 -10.97
CA ASP A 136 4.58 13.15 -11.63
C ASP A 136 5.90 13.33 -12.39
N PHE A 137 7.01 12.86 -11.81
CA PHE A 137 8.28 12.78 -12.53
C PHE A 137 8.16 11.94 -13.81
N CYS A 138 7.58 10.75 -13.72
CA CYS A 138 7.37 9.84 -14.85
C CYS A 138 6.41 10.42 -15.91
N LYS A 139 5.39 11.19 -15.49
CA LYS A 139 4.50 11.92 -16.40
C LYS A 139 5.27 13.01 -17.14
N LYS A 140 5.97 13.89 -16.40
CA LYS A 140 6.74 15.02 -16.94
C LYS A 140 7.82 14.57 -17.94
N ASN A 141 8.41 13.41 -17.73
CA ASN A 141 9.47 12.86 -18.58
C ASN A 141 8.96 11.81 -19.57
N ASN A 142 7.64 11.66 -19.75
CA ASN A 142 7.02 10.68 -20.65
C ASN A 142 7.40 9.21 -20.40
N CYS A 143 7.95 8.88 -19.22
CA CYS A 143 8.28 7.50 -18.83
C CYS A 143 7.04 6.62 -18.72
N HIS A 144 5.88 7.20 -18.39
CA HIS A 144 4.59 6.50 -18.34
C HIS A 144 4.13 5.95 -19.70
N LEU A 145 4.71 6.42 -20.81
CA LEU A 145 4.45 5.93 -22.17
C LEU A 145 5.45 4.87 -22.62
N TYR A 146 6.45 4.55 -21.79
CA TYR A 146 7.54 3.66 -22.13
C TYR A 146 7.41 2.32 -21.43
N ILE A 147 7.36 1.24 -22.21
CA ILE A 147 7.45 -0.15 -21.72
C ILE A 147 8.83 -0.68 -22.10
N SER A 148 9.62 -1.11 -21.12
CA SER A 148 10.97 -1.62 -21.36
C SER A 148 10.93 -2.92 -22.17
N GLU A 149 11.83 -3.07 -23.15
CA GLU A 149 11.90 -4.24 -24.04
C GLU A 149 12.00 -5.58 -23.30
N ARG A 150 12.63 -5.60 -22.11
CA ARG A 150 12.69 -6.81 -21.26
C ARG A 150 11.33 -7.33 -20.80
N PHE A 151 10.29 -6.48 -20.83
CA PHE A 151 8.91 -6.85 -20.50
C PHE A 151 8.07 -7.14 -21.75
N LEU A 152 8.60 -6.90 -22.95
CA LEU A 152 7.94 -7.25 -24.20
C LEU A 152 8.19 -8.73 -24.49
N THR A 153 7.31 -9.60 -23.99
CA THR A 153 7.28 -11.00 -24.40
C THR A 153 6.45 -11.16 -25.67
N ILE A 154 6.95 -11.91 -26.65
CA ILE A 154 6.18 -12.28 -27.84
C ILE A 154 5.11 -13.31 -27.41
N GLY A 155 3.83 -12.95 -27.56
CA GLY A 155 2.68 -13.79 -27.25
C GLY A 155 1.96 -13.42 -25.94
N SER A 156 0.68 -13.81 -25.83
CA SER A 156 -0.12 -13.67 -24.61
C SER A 156 0.16 -14.87 -23.68
N ARG A 157 0.63 -14.61 -22.47
CA ARG A 157 0.55 -15.58 -21.37
C ARG A 157 -0.69 -15.24 -20.55
N GLU A 158 -1.64 -16.15 -20.49
CA GLU A 158 -2.69 -16.11 -19.46
C GLU A 158 -2.01 -16.26 -18.09
N LEU A 159 -2.51 -15.51 -17.10
CA LEU A 159 -2.07 -15.57 -15.70
C LEU A 159 -2.51 -16.88 -15.03
#